data_AF-A0A6D0Y435-F1
#
_entry.id   AF-A0A6D0Y435-F1
#
_cell.length_a   1.000
_cell.length_b   1.000
_cell.length_c   1.000
_cell.angle_alpha   90.00
_cell.angle_beta   90.00
_cell.angle_gamma   90.00
#
_symmetry.space_group_name_H-M   'P 1'
#
loop_
_entity.id
_entity.type
_entity.pdbx_description
1 polymer ?
#
loop_
_entity_poly.entity_id
_entity_poly.type
_entity_poly.pdbx_seq_one_letter_code
_entity_poly.pdbx_strand_id
1 'polypeptide(L)'
;NAGILLVPCCRGGSAFTTGADGTYSDVTGASESSTRWGVGRPLYKDLIGRTKAALAKNPKNVLLAVVWMQGEFDFDGTPANHTARFTEVVEQYRTDLADMVGQCAGGSADGVPWI
;
A
#
# COMPACT_ATOMS: atom_id res chain seq x y z
N ASN A 1 -12.81 23.83 -7.25
CA ASN A 1 -12.63 22.67 -8.15
C ASN A 1 -11.75 21.64 -7.47
N ALA A 2 -12.07 20.35 -7.61
CA ALA A 2 -11.24 19.24 -7.15
C ALA A 2 -10.53 18.59 -8.35
N GLY A 3 -9.33 18.08 -8.14
CA GLY A 3 -8.58 17.28 -9.12
C GLY A 3 -8.34 15.87 -8.58
N ILE A 4 -7.69 15.03 -9.40
CA ILE A 4 -7.29 13.67 -9.00
C ILE A 4 -5.76 13.64 -8.86
N LEU A 5 -5.30 13.13 -7.72
CA LEU A 5 -3.89 12.83 -7.46
C LEU A 5 -3.74 11.30 -7.45
N LEU A 6 -2.85 10.79 -8.30
CA LEU A 6 -2.43 9.40 -8.24
C LEU A 6 -1.21 9.28 -7.34
N VAL A 7 -1.20 8.26 -6.48
CA VAL A 7 -0.08 7.92 -5.60
C VAL A 7 0.50 6.58 -6.07
N PRO A 8 1.47 6.59 -7.01
CA PRO A 8 1.97 5.35 -7.60
C PRO A 8 2.93 4.65 -6.63
N CYS A 9 2.68 3.38 -6.31
CA CYS A 9 3.49 2.58 -5.38
C CYS A 9 3.76 1.15 -5.91
N CYS A 10 3.64 0.95 -7.23
CA CYS A 10 3.74 -0.35 -7.86
C CYS A 10 5.20 -0.79 -8.04
N ARG A 11 5.42 -2.11 -8.04
CA ARG A 11 6.71 -2.71 -8.38
C ARG A 11 6.53 -3.94 -9.27
N GLY A 12 7.18 -3.96 -10.44
CA GLY A 12 7.26 -5.15 -11.29
C GLY A 12 8.02 -6.29 -10.62
N GLY A 13 7.57 -7.54 -10.82
CA GLY A 13 8.18 -8.73 -10.22
C GLY A 13 8.00 -8.83 -8.70
N SER A 14 7.05 -8.10 -8.12
CA SER A 14 6.81 -8.12 -6.69
C SER A 14 5.83 -9.21 -6.27
N ALA A 15 6.08 -9.80 -5.10
CA ALA A 15 5.32 -10.91 -4.56
C ALA A 15 5.25 -10.87 -3.03
N PHE A 16 4.32 -11.61 -2.43
CA PHE A 16 4.33 -11.88 -0.99
C PHE A 16 5.30 -13.03 -0.64
N THR A 17 5.37 -14.06 -1.48
CA THR A 17 6.02 -15.33 -1.18
C THR A 17 7.42 -15.48 -1.77
N THR A 18 7.82 -14.60 -2.68
CA THR A 18 9.20 -14.52 -3.22
C THR A 18 9.70 -13.06 -3.32
N GLY A 19 10.96 -12.86 -3.69
CA GLY A 19 11.57 -11.54 -3.88
C GLY A 19 12.46 -11.06 -2.73
N ALA A 20 13.21 -9.98 -2.96
CA ALA A 20 14.08 -9.36 -1.98
C ALA A 20 13.33 -8.29 -1.19
N ASP A 21 13.63 -8.17 0.11
CA ASP A 21 13.08 -7.08 0.92
C ASP A 21 13.58 -5.72 0.45
N GLY A 22 14.88 -5.65 0.13
CA GLY A 22 15.57 -4.38 -0.10
C GLY A 22 15.58 -3.52 1.16
N THR A 23 15.57 -2.20 0.99
CA THR A 23 15.61 -1.23 2.08
C THR A 23 14.53 -0.17 1.92
N TYR A 24 14.25 0.54 3.02
CA TYR A 24 13.34 1.69 3.05
C TYR A 24 14.06 2.90 3.63
N SER A 25 13.78 4.08 3.08
CA SER A 25 14.20 5.38 3.61
C SER A 25 13.02 6.35 3.60
N ASP A 26 12.88 7.16 4.65
CA ASP A 26 11.86 8.21 4.70
C ASP A 26 12.03 9.28 3.61
N VAL A 27 13.24 9.38 3.03
CA VAL A 27 13.56 10.39 2.00
C VAL A 27 13.28 9.87 0.59
N THR A 28 13.70 8.63 0.30
CA THR A 28 13.66 8.08 -1.06
C THR A 28 12.65 6.95 -1.25
N GLY A 29 11.99 6.50 -0.18
CA GLY A 29 11.03 5.41 -0.22
C GLY A 29 11.68 4.02 -0.27
N ALA A 30 10.95 3.05 -0.82
CA ALA A 30 11.46 1.70 -1.05
C ALA A 30 12.58 1.68 -2.10
N SER A 31 13.62 0.90 -1.84
CA SER A 31 14.78 0.75 -2.74
C SER A 31 14.43 0.08 -4.07
N GLU A 32 15.29 0.27 -5.07
CA GLU A 32 15.21 -0.44 -6.37
C GLU A 32 15.41 -1.97 -6.24
N SER A 33 15.87 -2.48 -5.11
CA SER A 33 15.92 -3.93 -4.85
C SER A 33 14.66 -4.51 -4.19
N SER A 34 13.73 -3.66 -3.72
CA SER A 34 12.55 -4.11 -2.97
C SER A 34 11.51 -4.73 -3.88
N THR A 35 11.31 -6.05 -3.79
CA THR A 35 10.32 -6.82 -4.56
C THR A 35 9.45 -7.72 -3.68
N ARG A 36 9.51 -7.55 -2.35
CA ARG A 36 8.71 -8.31 -1.38
C ARG A 36 7.64 -7.44 -0.72
N TRP A 37 6.38 -7.81 -0.91
CA TRP A 37 5.24 -7.25 -0.17
C TRP A 37 5.05 -7.93 1.18
N GLY A 38 4.42 -7.21 2.11
CA GLY A 38 4.11 -7.69 3.45
C GLY A 38 4.23 -6.58 4.49
N VAL A 39 3.51 -6.74 5.60
CA VAL A 39 3.51 -5.77 6.71
C VAL A 39 4.94 -5.47 7.17
N GLY A 40 5.25 -4.18 7.34
CA GLY A 40 6.55 -3.70 7.79
C GLY A 40 7.69 -3.78 6.76
N ARG A 41 7.47 -4.41 5.60
CA ARG A 41 8.47 -4.48 4.51
C ARG A 41 8.55 -3.17 3.75
N PRO A 42 9.64 -2.91 3.01
CA PRO A 42 9.84 -1.63 2.33
C PRO A 42 8.71 -1.22 1.37
N LEU A 43 8.15 -2.13 0.58
CA LEU A 43 7.03 -1.81 -0.33
C LEU A 43 5.76 -1.40 0.44
N TYR A 44 5.47 -2.06 1.57
CA TYR A 44 4.36 -1.67 2.43
C TYR A 44 4.58 -0.29 3.05
N LYS A 45 5.78 -0.02 3.58
CA LYS A 45 6.16 1.28 4.14
C LYS A 45 6.05 2.41 3.10
N ASP A 46 6.43 2.12 1.86
CA ASP A 46 6.28 3.05 0.74
C ASP A 46 4.81 3.34 0.43
N LEU A 47 3.97 2.31 0.35
CA LEU A 47 2.52 2.45 0.17
C LEU A 47 1.89 3.35 1.23
N ILE A 48 2.02 3.01 2.52
CA ILE A 48 1.40 3.79 3.60
C ILE A 48 2.02 5.18 3.73
N GLY A 49 3.34 5.30 3.62
CA GLY A 49 4.05 6.57 3.74
C GLY A 49 3.65 7.56 2.66
N ARG A 50 3.56 7.10 1.40
CA ARG A 50 3.17 7.97 0.26
C ARG A 50 1.69 8.33 0.31
N THR A 51 0.81 7.42 0.73
CA THR A 51 -0.61 7.75 0.98
C THR A 51 -0.72 8.85 2.02
N LYS A 52 -0.10 8.67 3.20
CA LYS A 52 -0.14 9.67 4.28
C LYS A 52 0.44 11.00 3.85
N ALA A 53 1.56 10.99 3.12
CA ALA A 53 2.15 12.20 2.57
C ALA A 53 1.19 12.92 1.62
N ALA A 54 0.52 12.20 0.72
CA ALA A 54 -0.47 12.77 -0.20
C ALA A 54 -1.68 13.38 0.54
N LEU A 55 -2.18 12.72 1.58
CA LEU A 55 -3.27 13.24 2.41
C LEU A 55 -2.84 14.48 3.22
N ALA A 56 -1.65 14.45 3.82
CA ALA A 56 -1.12 15.55 4.61
C ALA A 56 -0.83 16.83 3.79
N LYS A 57 -0.65 16.72 2.46
CA LYS A 57 -0.43 17.90 1.59
C LYS A 57 -1.60 18.88 1.62
N ASN A 58 -2.83 18.41 1.85
CA ASN A 58 -4.00 19.27 1.97
C ASN A 58 -5.08 18.56 2.79
N PRO A 59 -5.59 19.17 3.89
CA PRO A 59 -6.60 18.55 4.74
C PRO A 59 -7.94 18.27 4.02
N LYS A 60 -8.15 18.81 2.82
CA LYS A 60 -9.31 18.53 1.96
C LYS A 60 -9.11 17.36 1.00
N ASN A 61 -7.90 16.78 0.94
CA ASN A 61 -7.66 15.58 0.14
C ASN A 61 -8.44 14.41 0.74
N VAL A 62 -8.98 13.56 -0.13
CA VAL A 62 -9.73 12.36 0.26
C VAL A 62 -9.15 11.15 -0.45
N LEU A 63 -8.81 10.11 0.30
CA LEU A 63 -8.45 8.79 -0.22
C LEU A 63 -9.71 8.10 -0.75
N LEU A 64 -9.78 7.92 -2.07
CA LEU A 64 -10.95 7.35 -2.74
C LEU A 64 -10.91 5.82 -2.83
N ALA A 65 -9.75 5.25 -3.14
CA ALA A 65 -9.55 3.82 -3.32
C ALA A 65 -8.05 3.50 -3.28
N VAL A 66 -7.73 2.24 -3.04
CA VAL A 66 -6.45 1.63 -3.41
C VAL A 66 -6.69 0.77 -4.64
N VAL A 67 -5.95 0.99 -5.71
CA VAL A 67 -6.00 0.13 -6.91
C VAL A 67 -4.90 -0.91 -6.79
N TRP A 68 -5.27 -2.17 -6.65
CA TRP A 68 -4.37 -3.28 -6.36
C TRP A 68 -4.42 -4.34 -7.46
N MET A 69 -3.34 -4.40 -8.25
CA MET A 69 -3.12 -5.45 -9.24
C MET A 69 -1.79 -6.13 -8.95
N GLN A 70 -1.86 -7.31 -8.33
CA GLN A 70 -0.70 -8.11 -7.96
C GLN A 70 -1.12 -9.56 -7.74
N GLY A 71 -0.26 -10.50 -8.11
CA GLY A 71 -0.38 -11.91 -7.75
C GLY A 71 0.38 -12.85 -8.68
N GLU A 72 0.81 -12.35 -9.83
CA GLU A 72 1.45 -13.09 -10.90
C GLU A 72 2.66 -13.90 -10.40
N PHE A 73 3.49 -13.31 -9.54
CA PHE A 73 4.72 -13.92 -9.01
C PHE A 73 4.52 -14.72 -7.71
N ASP A 74 3.31 -14.72 -7.14
CA ASP A 74 2.98 -15.61 -6.02
C ASP A 74 2.54 -17.00 -6.47
N PHE A 75 2.14 -17.16 -7.75
CA PHE A 75 1.80 -18.45 -8.35
C PHE A 75 2.98 -19.41 -8.40
N ASP A 76 4.17 -18.91 -8.73
CA ASP A 76 5.41 -19.71 -8.78
C ASP A 76 5.98 -20.01 -7.38
N GLY A 77 5.43 -19.39 -6.33
CA GLY A 77 5.89 -19.50 -4.94
C GLY A 77 5.06 -20.49 -4.12
N THR A 78 4.41 -19.99 -3.07
CA THR A 78 3.49 -20.77 -2.23
C THR A 78 2.09 -20.15 -2.29
N PRO A 79 1.30 -20.41 -3.35
CA PRO A 79 0.05 -19.70 -3.63
C PRO A 79 -0.96 -19.77 -2.47
N ALA A 80 -0.91 -20.85 -1.69
CA ALA A 80 -1.77 -21.08 -0.53
C ALA A 80 -1.73 -19.95 0.50
N ASN A 81 -0.64 -19.17 0.56
CA ASN A 81 -0.50 -18.08 1.52
C ASN A 81 -0.85 -16.69 0.96
N HIS A 82 -1.07 -16.54 -0.36
CA HIS A 82 -1.28 -15.22 -0.97
C HIS A 82 -2.46 -14.48 -0.32
N THR A 83 -3.63 -15.11 -0.22
CA THR A 83 -4.82 -14.51 0.38
C THR A 83 -4.57 -14.05 1.82
N ALA A 84 -3.92 -14.87 2.64
CA ALA A 84 -3.62 -14.51 4.03
C ALA A 84 -2.69 -13.30 4.12
N ARG A 85 -1.63 -13.26 3.30
CA ARG A 85 -0.67 -12.13 3.28
C ARG A 85 -1.28 -10.85 2.74
N PHE A 86 -2.15 -10.95 1.74
CA PHE A 86 -2.91 -9.81 1.25
C PHE A 86 -3.83 -9.24 2.33
N THR A 87 -4.60 -10.10 3.01
CA THR A 87 -5.47 -9.68 4.12
C THR A 87 -4.67 -8.98 5.22
N GLU A 88 -3.52 -9.51 5.64
CA GLU A 88 -2.64 -8.87 6.62
C GLU A 88 -2.23 -7.44 6.19
N VAL A 89 -1.89 -7.24 4.91
CA VAL A 89 -1.53 -5.91 4.38
C VAL A 89 -2.71 -4.94 4.39
N VAL A 90 -3.91 -5.39 3.99
CA VAL A 90 -5.11 -4.55 3.98
C VAL A 90 -5.48 -4.13 5.39
N GLU A 91 -5.51 -5.07 6.33
CA GLU A 91 -5.84 -4.80 7.74
C GLU A 91 -4.85 -3.85 8.39
N GLN A 92 -3.54 -4.06 8.16
CA GLN A 92 -2.53 -3.16 8.70
C GLN A 92 -2.62 -1.77 8.05
N TYR A 93 -2.82 -1.67 6.72
CA TYR A 93 -2.98 -0.38 6.05
C TYR A 93 -4.15 0.44 6.61
N ARG A 94 -5.27 -0.22 6.88
CA ARG A 94 -6.43 0.43 7.52
C ARG A 94 -6.12 0.88 8.95
N THR A 95 -5.47 0.02 9.73
CA THR A 95 -5.00 0.35 11.09
C THR A 95 -4.08 1.56 11.07
N ASP A 96 -3.11 1.58 10.16
CA ASP A 96 -2.13 2.65 10.07
C ASP A 96 -2.74 3.96 9.57
N LEU A 97 -3.91 3.95 8.92
CA LEU A 97 -4.65 5.15 8.53
C LEU A 97 -5.59 5.71 9.60
N ALA A 98 -5.61 5.15 10.82
CA ALA A 98 -6.51 5.58 11.89
C ALA A 98 -6.44 7.09 12.22
N ASP A 99 -5.26 7.71 12.09
CA ASP A 99 -5.02 9.14 12.29
C ASP A 99 -5.51 10.02 11.13
N MET A 100 -5.90 9.42 10.00
CA MET A 100 -6.34 10.11 8.79
C MET A 100 -7.73 9.68 8.29
N VAL A 101 -8.54 9.01 9.14
CA VAL A 101 -9.88 8.52 8.75
C VAL A 101 -10.83 9.62 8.27
N GLY A 102 -10.69 10.85 8.77
CA GLY A 102 -11.47 12.01 8.30
C GLY A 102 -11.19 12.38 6.84
N GLN A 103 -10.08 11.90 6.28
CA GLN A 103 -9.69 12.04 4.88
C GLN A 103 -9.86 10.73 4.10
N CYS A 104 -10.54 9.72 4.64
CA CYS A 104 -10.95 8.53 3.89
C CYS A 104 -12.36 8.72 3.33
N ALA A 105 -12.63 8.20 2.13
CA ALA A 105 -13.98 8.21 1.59
C ALA A 105 -14.98 7.57 2.57
N GLY A 106 -16.07 8.26 2.88
CA GLY A 106 -17.04 7.81 3.89
C GLY A 106 -16.58 7.99 5.35
N GLY A 107 -15.44 8.63 5.61
CA GLY A 107 -14.93 8.90 6.97
C GLY A 107 -14.39 7.66 7.69
N SER A 108 -14.08 6.59 6.95
CA SER A 108 -13.61 5.33 7.50
C SER A 108 -12.54 4.71 6.62
N ALA A 109 -11.45 4.21 7.22
CA ALA A 109 -10.44 3.44 6.50
C ALA A 109 -10.99 2.08 6.02
N ASP A 110 -11.94 1.49 6.75
CA ASP A 110 -12.61 0.24 6.35
C ASP A 110 -13.45 0.42 5.08
N GLY A 111 -14.00 1.62 4.91
CA GLY A 111 -14.81 2.01 3.75
C GLY A 111 -14.00 2.30 2.48
N VAL A 112 -12.67 2.38 2.57
CA VAL A 112 -11.82 2.59 1.38
C VAL A 112 -11.75 1.28 0.61
N PRO A 113 -12.27 1.24 -0.64
CA PRO A 113 -12.23 0.03 -1.45
C PRO A 113 -10.81 -0.27 -1.92
N TRP A 114 -10.49 -1.56 -1.96
CA TRP A 114 -9.33 -2.11 -2.66
C TRP A 114 -9.87 -2.78 -3.92
N ILE A 115 -9.59 -2.16 -5.08
CA ILE A 115 -10.12 -2.57 -6.39
C ILE A 115 -9.05 -3.21 -7.27
#